data_AF-A0A349J4N2-F1
#
_entry.id   AF-A0A349J4N2-F1
#
_cell.length_a   1.000
_cell.length_b   1.000
_cell.length_c   1.000
_cell.angle_alpha   90.00
_cell.angle_beta   90.00
_cell.angle_gamma   90.00
#
_symmetry.space_group_name_H-M   'P 1'
#
loop_
_entity.id
_entity.type
_entity.pdbx_description
1 polymer ?
#
loop_
_entity_poly.entity_id
_entity_poly.type
_entity_poly.pdbx_seq_one_letter_code
_entity_poly.pdbx_strand_id
1 'polypeptide(L)'
;MASTQFHLHLISDSTGETVQAVARAVCAQFVNAEPQEHIYGLVRGKKALARVLEEMHENPGPVLYSILDEGLCSELHAACDKMAVPCLSLLQPFVNSLAPFLKVEIANKPGSQHALDTDYFRRINALNYTIQHDDGQSQGDLNEADIVLTGVSRTSKTPTCIYLANRGYKAANIPLVPGMEPPSELLEARRPLIVGLTNSPERLQAIRRNRLLTLNEDSETEYIDPELIRGEVAEARRLFARQKWPVIDVTRRSVEEIASAILNLYQEHEKNRQAASNGGSDDGGAKA
;
A
#
# COMPACT_ATOMS: atom_id res chain seq x y z
N MET A 1 26.84 25.78 25.80
CA MET A 1 26.91 24.64 26.74
C MET A 1 27.30 23.43 25.93
N ALA A 2 28.14 22.53 26.44
CA ALA A 2 28.54 21.34 25.68
C ALA A 2 27.35 20.37 25.56
N SER A 3 27.08 19.91 24.34
CA SER A 3 26.03 18.92 24.06
C SER A 3 26.49 17.55 24.55
N THR A 4 25.63 16.82 25.26
CA THR A 4 25.95 15.45 25.70
C THR A 4 25.69 14.50 24.54
N GLN A 5 26.76 13.92 23.98
CA GLN A 5 26.65 12.90 22.93
C GLN A 5 26.45 11.52 23.54
N PHE A 6 25.55 10.73 22.96
CA PHE A 6 25.30 9.35 23.38
C PHE A 6 24.87 8.49 22.19
N HIS A 7 25.16 7.19 22.23
CA HIS A 7 24.69 6.24 21.22
C HIS A 7 23.23 5.88 21.46
N LEU A 8 22.43 5.81 20.39
CA LEU A 8 21.04 5.38 20.44
C LEU A 8 20.81 4.28 19.41
N HIS A 9 20.47 3.08 19.86
CA HIS A 9 20.26 1.94 18.96
C HIS A 9 18.76 1.76 18.67
N LEU A 10 18.41 1.76 17.39
CA LEU A 10 17.06 1.69 16.88
C LEU A 10 16.87 0.36 16.15
N ILE A 11 16.14 -0.58 16.75
CA ILE A 11 16.08 -1.98 16.28
C ILE A 11 14.67 -2.35 15.79
N SER A 12 14.56 -2.90 14.58
CA SER A 12 13.28 -3.32 14.00
C SER A 12 13.41 -4.62 13.22
N ASP A 13 12.39 -5.46 13.30
CA ASP A 13 12.20 -6.63 12.41
C ASP A 13 11.69 -6.24 11.00
N SER A 14 11.37 -4.95 10.79
CA SER A 14 10.99 -4.34 9.52
C SER A 14 11.98 -3.23 9.13
N THR A 15 11.56 -2.18 8.42
CA THR A 15 12.48 -1.15 7.90
C THR A 15 13.08 -0.23 8.98
N GLY A 16 12.49 -0.16 10.18
CA GLY A 16 12.97 0.71 11.27
C GLY A 16 12.48 2.16 11.20
N GLU A 17 11.75 2.55 10.15
CA GLU A 17 11.26 3.93 9.95
C GLU A 17 10.38 4.41 11.11
N THR A 18 9.50 3.55 11.62
CA THR A 18 8.65 3.88 12.77
C THR A 18 9.48 4.14 14.03
N VAL A 19 10.50 3.31 14.27
CA VAL A 19 11.40 3.47 15.42
C VAL A 19 12.16 4.78 15.32
N GLN A 20 12.65 5.09 14.13
CA GLN A 20 13.36 6.34 13.85
C GLN A 20 12.48 7.58 14.00
N ALA A 21 11.25 7.55 13.49
CA ALA A 21 10.33 8.68 13.62
C ALA A 21 10.02 8.99 15.09
N VAL A 22 9.78 7.97 15.91
CA VAL A 22 9.54 8.15 17.35
C VAL A 22 10.81 8.60 18.07
N ALA A 23 11.97 7.99 17.77
CA ALA A 23 13.24 8.38 18.35
C ALA A 23 13.54 9.87 18.14
N ARG A 24 13.37 10.36 16.90
CA ARG A 24 13.56 11.79 16.58
C ARG A 24 12.62 12.70 17.36
N ALA A 25 11.34 12.32 17.48
CA ALA A 25 10.35 13.09 18.23
C ALA A 25 10.68 13.16 19.74
N VAL A 26 11.16 12.05 20.31
CA VAL A 26 11.62 11.97 21.71
C VAL A 26 12.90 12.78 21.90
N CYS A 27 13.89 12.61 21.03
CA CYS A 27 15.17 13.30 21.11
C CYS A 27 15.03 14.82 21.01
N ALA A 28 14.07 15.31 20.21
CA ALA A 28 13.75 16.73 20.10
C ALA A 28 13.26 17.37 21.42
N GLN A 29 12.87 16.57 22.43
CA GLN A 29 12.49 17.08 23.76
C GLN A 29 13.71 17.41 24.64
N PHE A 30 14.92 16.97 24.28
CA PHE A 30 16.13 17.25 25.04
C PHE A 30 16.88 18.47 24.48
N VAL A 31 17.15 19.45 25.34
CA VAL A 31 17.75 20.73 24.93
C VAL A 31 19.28 20.65 24.74
N ASN A 32 19.96 19.68 25.35
CA ASN A 32 21.43 19.57 25.35
C ASN A 32 21.93 18.11 25.21
N ALA A 33 21.21 17.27 24.46
CA ALA A 33 21.62 15.89 24.20
C ALA A 33 21.50 15.58 22.70
N GLU A 34 22.57 15.06 22.12
CA GLU A 34 22.67 14.71 20.71
C GLU A 34 22.85 13.19 20.55
N PRO A 35 21.85 12.48 20.00
CA PRO A 35 21.99 11.05 19.75
C PRO A 35 22.87 10.80 18.52
N GLN A 36 23.80 9.86 18.63
CA GLN A 36 24.34 9.14 17.49
C GLN A 36 23.44 7.95 17.20
N GLU A 37 22.55 8.09 16.21
CA GLU A 37 21.59 7.05 15.82
C GLU A 37 22.29 5.88 15.12
N HIS A 38 22.07 4.67 15.62
CA HIS A 38 22.44 3.41 14.96
C HIS A 38 21.16 2.67 14.59
N ILE A 39 20.93 2.44 13.28
CA ILE A 39 19.66 1.92 12.79
C ILE A 39 19.84 0.50 12.28
N TYR A 40 19.07 -0.40 12.87
CA TYR A 40 19.10 -1.82 12.57
C TYR A 40 17.71 -2.24 12.07
N GLY A 41 17.54 -2.18 10.75
CA GLY A 41 16.36 -2.72 10.08
C GLY A 41 16.52 -4.21 9.75
N LEU A 42 15.40 -4.87 9.53
CA LEU A 42 15.28 -6.27 9.10
C LEU A 42 15.98 -7.26 10.05
N VAL A 43 15.99 -6.96 11.36
CA VAL A 43 16.57 -7.81 12.39
C VAL A 43 15.63 -8.98 12.66
N ARG A 44 15.73 -9.99 11.78
CA ARG A 44 14.92 -11.21 11.82
C ARG A 44 15.78 -12.39 12.21
N GLY A 45 15.49 -12.95 13.37
CA GLY A 45 16.16 -14.13 13.90
C GLY A 45 17.48 -13.85 14.61
N LYS A 46 17.96 -14.87 15.33
CA LYS A 46 19.07 -14.75 16.29
C LYS A 46 20.38 -14.30 15.68
N LYS A 47 20.68 -14.74 14.45
CA LYS A 47 21.94 -14.38 13.77
C LYS A 47 22.01 -12.89 13.43
N ALA A 48 20.88 -12.29 13.04
CA ALA A 48 20.82 -10.85 12.79
C ALA A 48 20.97 -10.09 14.10
N LEU A 49 20.24 -10.50 15.14
CA LEU A 49 20.33 -9.89 16.47
C LEU A 49 21.76 -9.97 17.04
N ALA A 50 22.44 -11.10 16.93
CA ALA A 50 23.81 -11.27 17.43
C ALA A 50 24.79 -10.23 16.86
N ARG A 51 24.69 -9.91 15.56
CA ARG A 51 25.53 -8.87 14.93
C ARG A 51 25.25 -7.48 15.50
N VAL A 52 23.97 -7.18 15.72
CA VAL A 52 23.56 -5.91 16.35
C VAL A 52 24.11 -5.82 17.77
N LEU A 53 24.05 -6.91 18.52
CA LEU A 53 24.58 -6.96 19.90
C LEU A 53 26.11 -6.82 19.95
N GLU A 54 26.85 -7.31 18.96
CA GLU A 54 28.29 -7.08 18.84
C GLU A 54 28.60 -5.58 18.70
N GLU A 55 27.90 -4.88 17.81
CA GLU A 55 28.09 -3.43 17.61
C GLU A 55 27.66 -2.61 18.83
N MET A 56 26.57 -3.00 19.50
CA MET A 56 26.12 -2.39 20.75
C MET A 56 27.14 -2.57 21.88
N HIS A 57 27.89 -3.66 21.88
CA HIS A 57 28.92 -3.89 22.90
C HIS A 57 30.11 -2.94 22.72
N GLU A 58 30.46 -2.61 21.48
CA GLU A 58 31.51 -1.63 21.18
C GLU A 58 31.07 -0.20 21.51
N ASN A 59 29.78 0.12 21.30
CA ASN A 59 29.23 1.45 21.45
C ASN A 59 27.97 1.44 22.32
N PRO A 60 28.05 1.21 23.64
CA PRO A 60 26.87 1.02 24.48
C PRO A 60 25.99 2.27 24.56
N GLY A 61 24.68 2.07 24.47
CA GLY A 61 23.69 3.13 24.59
C GLY A 61 22.25 2.61 24.70
N PRO A 62 21.26 3.48 25.00
CA PRO A 62 19.86 3.09 25.07
C PRO A 62 19.36 2.45 23.77
N VAL A 63 18.40 1.54 23.92
CA VAL A 63 17.77 0.81 22.83
C VAL A 63 16.30 1.16 22.75
N LEU A 64 15.85 1.50 21.54
CA LEU A 64 14.44 1.61 21.19
C LEU A 64 14.14 0.56 20.13
N TYR A 65 13.12 -0.27 20.34
CA TYR A 65 12.85 -1.37 19.42
C TYR A 65 11.37 -1.58 19.08
N SER A 66 11.13 -2.24 17.95
CA SER A 66 9.79 -2.61 17.44
C SER A 66 9.63 -4.09 17.07
N ILE A 67 10.61 -4.94 17.44
CA ILE A 67 10.55 -6.39 17.28
C ILE A 67 9.32 -6.97 18.00
N LEU A 68 8.60 -7.85 17.31
CA LEU A 68 7.44 -8.57 17.87
C LEU A 68 7.76 -9.99 18.35
N ASP A 69 8.84 -10.60 17.85
CA ASP A 69 9.26 -11.93 18.28
C ASP A 69 9.72 -11.94 19.75
N GLU A 70 9.01 -12.65 20.61
CA GLU A 70 9.29 -12.70 22.05
C GLU A 70 10.64 -13.33 22.38
N GLY A 71 11.11 -14.29 21.56
CA GLY A 71 12.40 -14.94 21.74
C GLY A 71 13.55 -13.95 21.51
N LEU A 72 13.46 -13.16 20.43
CA LEU A 72 14.40 -12.08 20.14
C LEU A 72 14.30 -10.95 21.15
N CYS A 73 13.09 -10.56 21.58
CA CYS A 73 12.90 -9.56 22.63
C CYS A 73 13.58 -9.99 23.93
N SER A 74 13.41 -11.24 24.35
CA SER A 74 14.01 -11.78 25.57
C SER A 74 15.54 -11.79 25.49
N GLU A 75 16.08 -12.16 24.33
CA GLU A 75 17.53 -12.17 24.08
C GLU A 75 18.11 -10.74 24.07
N LEU A 76 17.42 -9.79 23.43
CA LEU A 76 17.78 -8.39 23.42
C LEU A 76 17.75 -7.78 24.83
N HIS A 77 16.69 -8.02 25.61
CA HIS A 77 16.59 -7.57 27.00
C HIS A 77 17.72 -8.12 27.86
N ALA A 78 17.96 -9.43 27.79
CA ALA A 78 19.05 -10.05 28.56
C ALA A 78 20.43 -9.48 28.20
N ALA A 79 20.65 -9.09 26.95
CA ALA A 79 21.89 -8.43 26.54
C ALA A 79 21.97 -6.98 27.07
N CYS A 80 20.88 -6.21 26.95
CA CYS A 80 20.82 -4.83 27.44
C CYS A 80 20.99 -4.75 28.96
N ASP A 81 20.38 -5.68 29.71
CA ASP A 81 20.53 -5.80 31.17
C ASP A 81 22.00 -6.02 31.55
N LYS A 82 22.72 -6.89 30.82
CA LYS A 82 24.15 -7.13 31.03
C LYS A 82 25.01 -5.90 30.74
N MET A 83 24.62 -5.09 29.75
CA MET A 83 25.29 -3.83 29.41
C MET A 83 24.85 -2.66 30.30
N ALA A 84 23.87 -2.87 31.18
CA ALA A 84 23.24 -1.84 32.01
C ALA A 84 22.70 -0.64 31.20
N VAL A 85 22.16 -0.92 30.00
CA VAL A 85 21.56 0.10 29.12
C VAL A 85 20.04 -0.02 29.10
N PRO A 86 19.29 1.10 29.03
CA PRO A 86 17.84 1.05 28.89
C PRO A 86 17.42 0.36 27.59
N CYS A 87 16.40 -0.50 27.64
CA CYS A 87 15.80 -1.12 26.47
C CYS A 87 14.28 -0.95 26.49
N LEU A 88 13.74 -0.26 25.48
CA LEU A 88 12.33 0.13 25.43
C LEU A 88 11.65 -0.38 24.16
N SER A 89 10.54 -1.10 24.34
CA SER A 89 9.62 -1.43 23.25
C SER A 89 8.73 -0.23 22.93
N LEU A 90 8.57 0.06 21.64
CA LEU A 90 7.61 1.05 21.17
C LEU A 90 6.15 0.58 21.22
N LEU A 91 5.93 -0.72 21.03
CA LEU A 91 4.58 -1.26 20.86
C LEU A 91 4.01 -1.82 22.16
N GLN A 92 4.86 -2.41 23.02
CA GLN A 92 4.42 -3.09 24.24
C GLN A 92 3.57 -2.22 25.18
N PRO A 93 3.88 -0.92 25.42
CA PRO A 93 3.04 -0.08 26.28
C PRO A 93 1.61 0.08 25.76
N PHE A 94 1.44 0.20 24.44
CA PHE A 94 0.13 0.34 23.81
C PHE A 94 -0.63 -0.99 23.81
N VAL A 95 0.06 -2.10 23.50
CA VAL A 95 -0.53 -3.45 23.54
C VAL A 95 -1.05 -3.77 24.95
N ASN A 96 -0.22 -3.52 25.98
CA ASN A 96 -0.59 -3.75 27.37
C ASN A 96 -1.75 -2.86 27.83
N SER A 97 -1.88 -1.65 27.27
CA SER A 97 -2.97 -0.72 27.61
C SER A 97 -4.28 -1.06 26.91
N LEU A 98 -4.22 -1.58 25.68
CA LEU A 98 -5.39 -1.93 24.88
C LEU A 98 -5.97 -3.30 25.25
N ALA A 99 -5.15 -4.25 25.66
CA ALA A 99 -5.62 -5.61 25.95
C ALA A 99 -6.75 -5.68 27.01
N PRO A 100 -6.67 -4.96 28.15
CA PRO A 100 -7.77 -4.92 29.12
C PRO A 100 -9.06 -4.29 28.56
N PHE A 101 -8.92 -3.27 27.70
CA PHE A 101 -10.05 -2.58 27.08
C PHE A 101 -10.77 -3.48 26.06
N LEU A 102 -10.00 -4.19 25.25
CA LEU A 102 -10.53 -5.06 24.20
C LEU A 102 -11.05 -6.41 24.74
N LYS A 103 -10.82 -6.73 26.01
CA LYS A 103 -11.20 -8.00 26.67
C LYS A 103 -10.79 -9.25 25.88
N VAL A 104 -9.74 -9.13 25.08
CA VAL A 104 -9.13 -10.23 24.36
C VAL A 104 -7.84 -10.60 25.08
N GLU A 105 -7.58 -11.89 25.21
CA GLU A 105 -6.26 -12.34 25.60
C GLU A 105 -5.26 -11.78 24.58
N ILE A 106 -4.20 -11.13 25.07
CA ILE A 106 -3.01 -10.90 24.24
C ILE A 106 -2.62 -12.29 23.75
N ALA A 107 -2.50 -12.45 22.43
CA ALA A 107 -2.28 -13.74 21.83
C ALA A 107 -0.85 -14.24 22.14
N ASN A 108 -0.60 -14.64 23.39
CA ASN A 108 0.62 -15.24 23.92
C ASN A 108 0.75 -16.71 23.48
N LYS A 109 0.24 -17.04 22.29
CA LYS A 109 0.37 -18.38 21.70
C LYS A 109 1.45 -18.31 20.62
N PRO A 110 2.48 -19.16 20.68
CA PRO A 110 3.36 -19.40 19.55
C PRO A 110 2.49 -19.74 18.33
N GLY A 111 2.49 -18.88 17.31
CA GLY A 111 1.73 -19.08 16.08
C GLY A 111 0.58 -18.09 15.80
N SER A 112 0.25 -17.16 16.71
CA SER A 112 -0.68 -16.04 16.40
C SER A 112 -0.09 -15.02 15.41
N GLN A 113 1.20 -15.14 15.08
CA GLN A 113 1.97 -14.35 14.12
C GLN A 113 1.39 -14.33 12.68
N HIS A 114 0.55 -15.31 12.31
CA HIS A 114 0.03 -15.42 10.94
C HIS A 114 -0.95 -14.30 10.53
N ALA A 115 -1.58 -13.61 11.49
CA ALA A 115 -2.54 -12.54 11.18
C ALA A 115 -1.87 -11.19 10.88
N LEU A 116 -0.73 -10.88 11.49
CA LEU A 116 0.06 -9.68 11.19
C LEU A 116 0.88 -9.82 9.90
N ASP A 117 1.33 -11.05 9.61
CA ASP A 117 1.98 -11.39 8.34
C ASP A 117 1.01 -11.30 7.15
N THR A 118 -0.24 -11.74 7.30
CA THR A 118 -1.17 -11.80 6.16
C THR A 118 -1.51 -10.43 5.59
N ASP A 119 -1.74 -9.40 6.41
CA ASP A 119 -2.05 -8.06 5.91
C ASP A 119 -0.83 -7.37 5.29
N TYR A 120 0.36 -7.55 5.88
CA TYR A 120 1.61 -7.05 5.30
C TYR A 120 1.93 -7.74 3.97
N PHE A 121 1.93 -9.08 3.94
CA PHE A 121 2.16 -9.84 2.71
C PHE A 121 1.06 -9.57 1.67
N ARG A 122 -0.19 -9.37 2.08
CA ARG A 122 -1.27 -8.95 1.15
C ARG A 122 -0.94 -7.62 0.51
N ARG A 123 -0.46 -6.62 1.26
CA ARG A 123 -0.05 -5.31 0.71
C ARG A 123 1.17 -5.43 -0.20
N ILE A 124 2.20 -6.19 0.19
CA ILE A 124 3.37 -6.42 -0.64
C ILE A 124 3.00 -7.13 -1.95
N ASN A 125 2.15 -8.17 -1.87
CA ASN A 125 1.66 -8.88 -3.05
C ASN A 125 0.81 -7.97 -3.94
N ALA A 126 -0.05 -7.14 -3.36
CA ALA A 126 -0.83 -6.15 -4.09
C ALA A 126 0.06 -5.12 -4.80
N LEU A 127 1.07 -4.59 -4.12
CA LEU A 127 2.04 -3.65 -4.69
C LEU A 127 2.84 -4.29 -5.82
N ASN A 128 3.38 -5.50 -5.62
CA ASN A 128 4.13 -6.21 -6.65
C ASN A 128 3.26 -6.45 -7.90
N TYR A 129 2.01 -6.91 -7.70
CA TYR A 129 1.06 -7.09 -8.79
C TYR A 129 0.80 -5.77 -9.52
N THR A 130 0.52 -4.69 -8.79
CA THR A 130 0.21 -3.38 -9.37
C THR A 130 1.38 -2.80 -10.14
N ILE A 131 2.61 -2.90 -9.62
CA ILE A 131 3.82 -2.42 -10.32
C ILE A 131 4.04 -3.21 -11.61
N GLN A 132 3.79 -4.52 -11.60
CA GLN A 132 3.87 -5.37 -12.81
C GLN A 132 2.79 -5.05 -13.85
N HIS A 133 1.69 -4.42 -13.46
CA HIS A 133 0.54 -4.10 -14.32
C HIS A 133 0.35 -2.58 -14.53
N ASP A 134 1.35 -1.76 -14.21
CA ASP A 134 1.39 -0.34 -14.54
C ASP A 134 2.18 -0.12 -15.85
N ASP A 135 1.88 0.97 -16.57
CA ASP A 135 2.58 1.38 -17.80
C ASP A 135 2.69 0.33 -18.94
N GLY A 136 1.57 -0.36 -19.23
CA GLY A 136 1.35 -1.04 -20.53
C GLY A 136 2.13 -2.34 -20.74
N GLN A 137 2.93 -2.77 -19.77
CA GLN A 137 3.56 -4.10 -19.74
C GLN A 137 2.69 -5.07 -18.94
N SER A 138 1.40 -5.20 -19.26
CA SER A 138 0.55 -6.22 -18.61
C SER A 138 1.16 -7.59 -18.81
N GLN A 139 1.81 -8.09 -17.76
CA GLN A 139 2.38 -9.43 -17.68
C GLN A 139 1.59 -10.19 -16.62
N GLY A 140 0.71 -11.10 -17.06
CA GLY A 140 -0.04 -11.97 -16.16
C GLY A 140 -1.54 -12.00 -16.46
N ASP A 141 -2.27 -12.79 -15.67
CA ASP A 141 -3.72 -12.91 -15.79
C ASP A 141 -4.43 -11.74 -15.09
N LEU A 142 -5.19 -10.96 -15.85
CA LEU A 142 -5.98 -9.83 -15.33
C LEU A 142 -7.07 -10.30 -14.35
N ASN A 143 -7.48 -11.58 -14.37
CA ASN A 143 -8.41 -12.13 -13.40
C ASN A 143 -7.81 -12.27 -11.99
N GLU A 144 -6.49 -12.18 -11.84
CA GLU A 144 -5.88 -12.11 -10.50
C GLU A 144 -6.08 -10.76 -9.82
N ALA A 145 -6.43 -9.70 -10.57
CA ALA A 145 -6.72 -8.40 -9.99
C ALA A 145 -7.95 -8.45 -9.09
N ASP A 146 -7.95 -7.58 -8.08
CA ASP A 146 -9.16 -7.22 -7.34
C ASP A 146 -9.90 -6.11 -8.09
N ILE A 147 -9.15 -5.13 -8.60
CA ILE A 147 -9.67 -3.92 -9.23
C ILE A 147 -8.88 -3.63 -10.50
N VAL A 148 -9.58 -3.28 -11.58
CA VAL A 148 -8.98 -2.81 -12.83
C VAL A 148 -9.44 -1.39 -13.09
N LEU A 149 -8.50 -0.46 -13.21
CA LEU A 149 -8.78 0.93 -13.57
C LEU A 149 -8.50 1.13 -15.05
N THR A 150 -9.49 1.66 -15.78
CA THR A 150 -9.36 1.95 -17.21
C THR A 150 -9.85 3.33 -17.57
N GLY A 151 -9.27 3.95 -18.60
CA GLY A 151 -9.63 5.28 -19.06
C GLY A 151 -8.52 6.01 -19.82
N VAL A 152 -8.86 7.16 -20.37
CA VAL A 152 -7.95 7.98 -21.20
C VAL A 152 -6.72 8.45 -20.41
N SER A 153 -5.66 8.85 -21.10
CA SER A 153 -4.46 9.41 -20.45
C SER A 153 -4.82 10.57 -19.52
N ARG A 154 -4.14 10.65 -18.36
CA ARG A 154 -4.30 11.70 -17.33
C ARG A 154 -5.61 11.69 -16.53
N THR A 155 -6.17 10.51 -16.29
CA THR A 155 -7.30 10.27 -15.35
C THR A 155 -6.87 9.72 -13.98
N SER A 156 -5.63 10.01 -13.54
CA SER A 156 -5.10 9.59 -12.23
C SER A 156 -5.06 8.08 -11.94
N LYS A 157 -5.06 7.22 -12.98
CA LYS A 157 -5.03 5.75 -12.83
C LYS A 157 -3.84 5.26 -12.01
N THR A 158 -2.60 5.49 -12.47
CA THR A 158 -1.36 5.06 -11.80
C THR A 158 -1.31 5.43 -10.30
N PRO A 159 -1.45 6.71 -9.90
CA PRO A 159 -1.41 7.05 -8.47
C PRO A 159 -2.57 6.43 -7.68
N THR A 160 -3.73 6.22 -8.30
CA THR A 160 -4.86 5.54 -7.66
C THR A 160 -4.61 4.05 -7.49
N CYS A 161 -4.04 3.36 -8.49
CA CYS A 161 -3.66 1.94 -8.38
C CYS A 161 -2.67 1.73 -7.25
N ILE A 162 -1.61 2.56 -7.17
CA ILE A 162 -0.62 2.48 -6.10
C ILE A 162 -1.25 2.73 -4.73
N TYR A 163 -2.17 3.70 -4.63
CA TYR A 163 -2.89 3.96 -3.39
C TYR A 163 -3.75 2.76 -2.94
N LEU A 164 -4.46 2.11 -3.87
CA LEU A 164 -5.25 0.90 -3.60
C LEU A 164 -4.35 -0.27 -3.19
N ALA A 165 -3.20 -0.44 -3.85
CA ALA A 165 -2.23 -1.48 -3.54
C ALA A 165 -1.63 -1.33 -2.13
N ASN A 166 -1.32 -0.10 -1.71
CA ASN A 166 -0.92 0.21 -0.34
C ASN A 166 -1.98 -0.17 0.72
N ARG A 167 -3.25 -0.28 0.31
CA ARG A 167 -4.35 -0.77 1.15
C ARG A 167 -4.63 -2.27 1.00
N GLY A 168 -3.82 -2.98 0.21
CA GLY A 168 -3.88 -4.43 0.07
C GLY A 168 -4.71 -4.97 -1.09
N TYR A 169 -5.06 -4.12 -2.07
CA TYR A 169 -5.84 -4.52 -3.24
C TYR A 169 -4.95 -4.62 -4.48
N LYS A 170 -4.97 -5.77 -5.16
CA LYS A 170 -4.31 -5.95 -6.47
C LYS A 170 -5.00 -5.09 -7.51
N ALA A 171 -4.40 -3.94 -7.86
CA ALA A 171 -4.96 -2.99 -8.81
C ALA A 171 -4.18 -3.03 -10.14
N ALA A 172 -4.86 -3.17 -11.28
CA ALA A 172 -4.24 -3.09 -12.61
C ALA A 172 -4.65 -1.79 -13.33
N ASN A 173 -3.72 -1.20 -14.08
CA ASN A 173 -3.95 0.02 -14.86
C ASN A 173 -3.97 -0.31 -16.36
N ILE A 174 -5.15 -0.29 -16.97
CA ILE A 174 -5.31 -0.56 -18.40
C ILE A 174 -5.66 0.73 -19.14
N PRO A 175 -4.69 1.38 -19.82
CA PRO A 175 -4.95 2.62 -20.55
C PRO A 175 -5.86 2.36 -21.75
N LEU A 176 -6.75 3.31 -22.03
CA LEU A 176 -7.46 3.36 -23.31
C LEU A 176 -6.73 4.31 -24.24
N VAL A 177 -6.29 3.78 -25.39
CA VAL A 177 -5.68 4.56 -26.45
C VAL A 177 -6.73 4.87 -27.51
N PRO A 178 -6.93 6.14 -27.89
CA PRO A 178 -7.93 6.53 -28.89
C PRO A 178 -7.71 5.81 -30.22
N GLY A 179 -8.80 5.37 -30.85
CA GLY A 179 -8.75 4.68 -32.15
C GLY A 179 -8.19 3.26 -32.12
N MET A 180 -7.79 2.74 -30.96
CA MET A 180 -7.43 1.33 -30.77
C MET A 180 -8.52 0.60 -30.00
N GLU A 181 -8.76 -0.65 -30.37
CA GLU A 181 -9.66 -1.51 -29.58
C GLU A 181 -9.06 -1.76 -28.19
N PRO A 182 -9.90 -1.81 -27.14
CA PRO A 182 -9.44 -2.21 -25.81
C PRO A 182 -8.84 -3.62 -25.84
N PRO A 183 -7.83 -3.92 -25.01
CA PRO A 183 -7.25 -5.26 -24.93
C PRO A 183 -8.32 -6.32 -24.67
N SER A 184 -8.25 -7.46 -25.36
CA SER A 184 -9.21 -8.56 -25.19
C SER A 184 -9.27 -9.05 -23.75
N GLU A 185 -8.13 -9.11 -23.07
CA GLU A 185 -8.02 -9.45 -21.65
C GLU A 185 -8.89 -8.56 -20.74
N LEU A 186 -8.99 -7.26 -21.05
CA LEU A 186 -9.87 -6.34 -20.32
C LEU A 186 -11.35 -6.65 -20.58
N LEU A 187 -11.71 -6.99 -21.82
CA LEU A 187 -13.08 -7.28 -22.21
C LEU A 187 -13.56 -8.65 -21.70
N GLU A 188 -12.64 -9.59 -21.54
CA GLU A 188 -12.91 -10.97 -21.12
C GLU A 188 -12.79 -11.18 -19.61
N ALA A 189 -12.12 -10.27 -18.89
CA ALA A 189 -11.99 -10.34 -17.44
C ALA A 189 -13.36 -10.35 -16.74
N ARG A 190 -13.59 -11.38 -15.91
CA ARG A 190 -14.89 -11.57 -15.21
C ARG A 190 -14.81 -11.42 -13.71
N ARG A 191 -13.62 -11.63 -13.15
CA ARG A 191 -13.39 -11.64 -11.72
C ARG A 191 -13.23 -10.24 -11.11
N PRO A 192 -12.33 -9.37 -11.61
CA PRO A 192 -12.09 -8.08 -10.97
C PRO A 192 -13.26 -7.12 -11.12
N LEU A 193 -13.34 -6.13 -10.23
CA LEU A 193 -14.15 -4.95 -10.47
C LEU A 193 -13.44 -4.07 -11.50
N ILE A 194 -14.04 -3.89 -12.68
CA ILE A 194 -13.54 -2.96 -13.70
C ILE A 194 -14.20 -1.59 -13.50
N VAL A 195 -13.40 -0.53 -13.34
CA VAL A 195 -13.87 0.84 -13.13
C VAL A 195 -13.33 1.77 -14.21
N GLY A 196 -14.24 2.46 -14.90
CA GLY A 196 -13.90 3.51 -15.84
C GLY A 196 -13.59 4.83 -15.12
N LEU A 197 -12.41 5.40 -15.30
CA LEU A 197 -12.07 6.74 -14.83
C LEU A 197 -12.23 7.75 -15.98
N THR A 198 -13.03 8.78 -15.75
CA THR A 198 -13.24 9.90 -16.70
C THR A 198 -12.85 11.22 -16.05
N ASN A 199 -12.53 12.22 -16.87
CA ASN A 199 -12.17 13.56 -16.42
C ASN A 199 -12.71 14.56 -17.45
N SER A 200 -12.88 15.81 -17.04
CA SER A 200 -13.33 16.86 -17.95
C SER A 200 -12.30 17.09 -19.06
N PRO A 201 -12.72 17.27 -20.32
CA PRO A 201 -11.82 17.57 -21.43
C PRO A 201 -10.92 18.78 -21.15
N GLU A 202 -11.47 19.82 -20.54
CA GLU A 202 -10.76 21.05 -20.19
C GLU A 202 -9.66 20.78 -19.14
N ARG A 203 -9.98 19.94 -18.14
CA ARG A 203 -9.01 19.56 -17.11
C ARG A 203 -7.92 18.66 -17.69
N LEU A 204 -8.28 17.72 -18.57
CA LEU A 204 -7.31 16.89 -19.28
C LEU A 204 -6.36 17.73 -20.12
N GLN A 205 -6.89 18.69 -20.89
CA GLN A 205 -6.08 19.59 -21.69
C GLN A 205 -5.08 20.37 -20.82
N ALA A 206 -5.53 20.93 -19.70
CA ALA A 206 -4.65 21.65 -18.78
C ALA A 206 -3.54 20.75 -18.21
N ILE A 207 -3.86 19.52 -17.81
CA ILE A 207 -2.88 18.56 -17.28
C ILE A 207 -1.90 18.10 -18.36
N ARG A 208 -2.36 17.85 -19.59
CA ARG A 208 -1.52 17.42 -20.72
C ARG A 208 -0.58 18.54 -21.15
N ARG A 209 -1.07 19.79 -21.26
CA ARG A 209 -0.25 20.97 -21.54
C ARG A 209 0.86 21.16 -20.50
N ASN A 210 0.55 21.00 -19.21
CA ASN A 210 1.56 21.11 -18.15
C ASN A 210 2.61 19.99 -18.21
N ARG A 211 2.22 18.76 -18.58
CA ARG A 211 3.17 17.66 -18.83
C ARG A 211 4.17 18.01 -19.93
N LEU A 212 3.69 18.49 -21.08
CA LEU A 212 4.53 18.81 -22.23
C LEU A 212 5.56 19.89 -21.90
N LEU A 213 5.14 20.95 -21.20
CA LEU A 213 6.05 21.99 -20.71
C LEU A 213 7.16 21.46 -19.80
N THR A 214 6.88 20.39 -19.04
CA THR A 214 7.87 19.77 -18.14
C THR A 214 8.85 18.86 -18.89
N LEU A 215 8.48 18.36 -20.07
CA LEU A 215 9.28 17.45 -20.88
C LEU A 215 10.13 18.15 -21.96
N ASN A 216 10.04 19.49 -22.08
CA ASN A 216 10.70 20.28 -23.16
C ASN A 216 10.41 19.74 -24.57
N GLU A 217 9.23 19.15 -24.78
CA GLU A 217 8.78 18.71 -26.10
C GLU A 217 7.92 19.79 -26.75
N ASP A 218 8.41 20.34 -27.87
CA ASP A 218 7.70 21.36 -28.66
C ASP A 218 6.68 20.78 -29.65
N SER A 219 6.65 19.46 -29.81
CA SER A 219 5.80 18.75 -30.76
C SER A 219 4.71 17.96 -30.05
N GLU A 220 3.43 18.37 -30.20
CA GLU A 220 2.23 17.51 -30.23
C GLU A 220 0.95 18.36 -30.08
N THR A 221 0.58 19.11 -31.12
CA THR A 221 -0.68 19.87 -31.18
C THR A 221 -1.90 18.98 -30.97
N GLU A 222 -1.86 17.72 -31.43
CA GLU A 222 -2.97 16.77 -31.34
C GLU A 222 -3.24 16.30 -29.90
N TYR A 223 -2.19 16.07 -29.09
CA TYR A 223 -2.35 15.57 -27.71
C TYR A 223 -3.06 16.55 -26.78
N ILE A 224 -2.98 17.85 -27.10
CA ILE A 224 -3.64 18.95 -26.38
C ILE A 224 -4.79 19.57 -27.18
N ASP A 225 -5.20 18.99 -28.31
CA ASP A 225 -6.31 19.47 -29.12
C ASP A 225 -7.64 19.26 -28.37
N PRO A 226 -8.44 20.32 -28.15
CA PRO A 226 -9.71 20.21 -27.43
C PRO A 226 -10.72 19.25 -28.07
N GLU A 227 -10.82 19.23 -29.41
CA GLU A 227 -11.80 18.40 -30.12
C GLU A 227 -11.40 16.93 -30.07
N LEU A 228 -10.11 16.63 -30.26
CA LEU A 228 -9.60 15.28 -30.11
C LEU A 228 -9.84 14.76 -28.70
N ILE A 229 -9.44 15.52 -27.66
CA ILE A 229 -9.65 15.13 -26.25
C ILE A 229 -11.13 14.87 -25.96
N ARG A 230 -12.05 15.70 -26.46
CA ARG A 230 -13.50 15.47 -26.31
C ARG A 230 -13.93 14.16 -26.97
N GLY A 231 -13.41 13.88 -28.17
CA GLY A 231 -13.60 12.62 -28.87
C GLY A 231 -13.15 11.41 -28.05
N GLU A 232 -11.93 11.46 -27.49
CA GLU A 232 -11.38 10.39 -26.65
C GLU A 232 -12.24 10.11 -25.41
N VAL A 233 -12.64 11.18 -24.69
CA VAL A 233 -13.46 11.07 -23.49
C VAL A 233 -14.83 10.49 -23.82
N ALA A 234 -15.43 10.93 -24.93
CA ALA A 234 -16.72 10.41 -25.39
C ALA A 234 -16.64 8.94 -25.79
N GLU A 235 -15.57 8.54 -26.48
CA GLU A 235 -15.32 7.15 -26.85
C GLU A 235 -15.18 6.23 -25.64
N ALA A 236 -14.36 6.64 -24.65
CA ALA A 236 -14.20 5.90 -23.40
C ALA A 236 -15.53 5.75 -22.64
N ARG A 237 -16.32 6.83 -22.52
CA ARG A 237 -17.65 6.77 -21.88
C ARG A 237 -18.60 5.82 -22.60
N ARG A 238 -18.59 5.81 -23.94
CA ARG A 238 -19.39 4.85 -24.74
C ARG A 238 -18.96 3.42 -24.45
N LEU A 239 -17.66 3.13 -24.38
CA LEU A 239 -17.17 1.80 -24.01
C LEU A 239 -17.67 1.36 -22.64
N PHE A 240 -17.52 2.23 -21.63
CA PHE A 240 -17.95 1.91 -20.26
C PHE A 240 -19.44 1.62 -20.18
N ALA A 241 -20.26 2.40 -20.89
CA ALA A 241 -21.71 2.18 -20.97
C ALA A 241 -22.05 0.84 -21.65
N ARG A 242 -21.38 0.49 -22.76
CA ARG A 242 -21.59 -0.80 -23.46
C ARG A 242 -21.27 -1.99 -22.55
N GLN A 243 -20.19 -1.90 -21.78
CA GLN A 243 -19.74 -2.95 -20.88
C GLN A 243 -20.40 -2.92 -19.49
N LYS A 244 -21.22 -1.89 -19.23
CA LYS A 244 -21.86 -1.63 -17.92
C LYS A 244 -20.84 -1.50 -16.77
N TRP A 245 -19.65 -0.98 -17.05
CA TRP A 245 -18.66 -0.72 -16.02
C TRP A 245 -19.02 0.55 -15.24
N PRO A 246 -18.92 0.55 -13.91
CA PRO A 246 -19.09 1.78 -13.13
C PRO A 246 -18.06 2.83 -13.56
N VAL A 247 -18.50 4.08 -13.58
CA VAL A 247 -17.68 5.22 -14.01
C VAL A 247 -17.51 6.20 -12.87
N ILE A 248 -16.27 6.59 -12.60
CA ILE A 248 -15.93 7.63 -11.63
C ILE A 248 -15.37 8.84 -12.38
N ASP A 249 -16.02 9.99 -12.18
CA ASP A 249 -15.50 11.27 -12.62
C ASP A 249 -14.46 11.77 -11.62
N VAL A 250 -13.20 11.84 -12.05
CA VAL A 250 -12.06 12.28 -11.25
C VAL A 250 -11.81 13.79 -11.33
N THR A 251 -12.67 14.54 -12.03
CA THR A 251 -12.55 15.99 -12.20
C THR A 251 -12.52 16.68 -10.84
N ARG A 252 -11.33 17.16 -10.44
CA ARG A 252 -11.05 17.83 -9.16
C ARG A 252 -11.16 16.96 -7.90
N ARG A 253 -11.08 15.64 -8.03
CA ARG A 253 -11.00 14.74 -6.87
C ARG A 253 -9.57 14.42 -6.50
N SER A 254 -9.31 14.23 -5.20
CA SER A 254 -8.03 13.69 -4.72
C SER A 254 -7.93 12.19 -4.98
N VAL A 255 -6.72 11.62 -4.89
CA VAL A 255 -6.50 10.18 -5.04
C VAL A 255 -7.25 9.40 -3.96
N GLU A 256 -7.29 9.92 -2.73
CA GLU A 256 -7.99 9.34 -1.59
C GLU A 256 -9.50 9.30 -1.80
N GLU A 257 -10.09 10.37 -2.35
CA GLU A 257 -11.52 10.43 -2.66
C GLU A 257 -11.90 9.45 -3.78
N ILE A 258 -11.07 9.36 -4.82
CA ILE A 258 -11.26 8.41 -5.93
C ILE A 258 -11.17 6.97 -5.40
N ALA A 259 -10.12 6.66 -4.63
CA ALA A 259 -9.93 5.34 -4.05
C ALA A 259 -11.08 4.96 -3.11
N SER A 260 -11.57 5.89 -2.29
CA SER A 260 -12.71 5.63 -1.40
C SER A 260 -13.99 5.28 -2.19
N ALA A 261 -14.26 5.99 -3.30
CA ALA A 261 -15.38 5.67 -4.18
C ALA A 261 -15.24 4.29 -4.84
N ILE A 262 -14.02 3.94 -5.28
CA ILE A 262 -13.72 2.61 -5.85
C ILE A 262 -13.94 1.50 -4.82
N LEU A 263 -13.45 1.69 -3.58
CA LEU A 263 -13.57 0.67 -2.54
C LEU A 263 -15.03 0.42 -2.13
N ASN A 264 -15.89 1.44 -2.17
CA ASN A 264 -17.32 1.25 -1.95
C ASN A 264 -17.94 0.37 -3.04
N LEU A 265 -17.64 0.65 -4.31
CA LEU A 265 -18.09 -0.20 -5.43
C LEU A 265 -17.53 -1.63 -5.32
N TYR A 266 -16.29 -1.78 -4.87
CA TYR A 266 -15.66 -3.09 -4.70
C TYR A 266 -16.37 -3.93 -3.63
N GLN A 267 -16.76 -3.32 -2.51
CA GLN A 267 -17.53 -4.00 -1.48
C GLN A 267 -18.90 -4.48 -1.98
N GLU A 268 -19.58 -3.69 -2.82
CA GLU A 268 -20.83 -4.09 -3.47
C GLU A 268 -20.63 -5.24 -4.47
N HIS A 269 -19.56 -5.17 -5.28
CA HIS A 269 -19.16 -6.21 -6.23
C HIS A 269 -18.91 -7.55 -5.54
N GLU A 270 -18.15 -7.55 -4.44
CA GLU A 270 -17.84 -8.77 -3.68
C GLU A 270 -19.09 -9.36 -3.01
N LYS A 271 -20.00 -8.53 -2.48
CA LYS A 271 -21.29 -9.00 -1.96
C LYS A 271 -22.11 -9.72 -3.04
N ASN A 272 -22.18 -9.14 -4.24
CA ASN A 272 -22.91 -9.74 -5.36
C ASN A 272 -22.28 -11.06 -5.81
N ARG A 273 -20.95 -11.15 -5.84
CA ARG A 273 -20.24 -12.41 -6.14
C ARG A 273 -20.51 -13.50 -5.11
N GLN A 274 -20.49 -13.17 -3.81
CA GLN A 274 -20.77 -14.12 -2.74
C GLN A 274 -22.23 -14.61 -2.76
N ALA A 275 -23.17 -13.73 -3.08
CA ALA A 275 -24.57 -14.11 -3.25
C ALA A 275 -24.77 -15.06 -4.45
N ALA A 276 -24.08 -14.80 -5.57
CA ALA A 276 -24.13 -15.66 -6.74
C ALA A 276 -23.49 -17.04 -6.50
N SER A 277 -22.44 -17.13 -5.67
CA SER A 277 -21.83 -18.42 -5.32
C SER A 277 -22.68 -19.24 -4.35
N ASN A 278 -23.39 -18.60 -3.41
CA ASN A 278 -24.21 -19.29 -2.41
C ASN A 278 -25.60 -19.70 -2.94
N GLY A 279 -26.10 -19.06 -4.01
CA GLY A 279 -27.36 -19.42 -4.66
C GLY A 279 -27.26 -20.63 -5.60
N GLY A 280 -26.08 -21.20 -5.81
CA GLY A 280 -25.84 -22.32 -6.75
C GLY A 280 -25.85 -23.72 -6.13
N SER A 281 -26.08 -23.86 -4.83
CA SER A 281 -25.92 -25.13 -4.09
C SER A 281 -27.22 -25.78 -3.59
N ASP A 282 -28.38 -25.45 -4.17
CA ASP A 282 -29.68 -25.98 -3.68
C ASP A 282 -30.58 -26.60 -4.76
N ASP A 283 -30.02 -27.08 -5.88
CA ASP A 283 -30.79 -27.81 -6.90
C ASP A 283 -30.14 -29.17 -7.25
N GLY A 284 -30.17 -30.10 -6.29
CA GLY A 284 -29.59 -31.43 -6.48
C GLY A 284 -30.14 -32.54 -5.57
N GLY A 285 -31.36 -32.40 -5.06
CA GLY A 285 -31.89 -33.29 -4.02
C GLY A 285 -33.34 -33.71 -4.20
N ALA A 286 -33.85 -33.85 -5.43
CA ALA A 286 -35.14 -34.50 -5.65
C ALA A 286 -35.12 -35.29 -6.97
N LYS A 287 -34.77 -36.59 -6.88
CA LYS A 287 -35.37 -37.71 -7.62
C LYS A 287 -34.51 -38.98 -7.46
N ALA A 288 -35.01 -39.91 -6.65
CA ALA A 288 -35.25 -41.32 -6.96
C ALA A 288 -35.34 -42.10 -5.64
#